data_AF-A0A645C5L8-F1
#
_entry.id   AF-A0A645C5L8-F1
#
_cell.length_a   1.000
_cell.length_b   1.000
_cell.length_c   1.000
_cell.angle_alpha   90.00
_cell.angle_beta   90.00
_cell.angle_gamma   90.00
#
_symmetry.space_group_name_H-M   'P 1'
#
loop_
_entity.id
_entity.type
_entity.pdbx_description
1 polymer ?
#
loop_
_entity_poly.entity_id
_entity_poly.type
_entity_poly.pdbx_seq_one_letter_code
_entity_poly.pdbx_strand_id
1 'polypeptide(L)'
;MVYRWQTSQDQQVYQALRELAAAGFRVALKDVGDSNYPLELFSEVELEAIVVAEKLVVDALDNEKKRKLLLGLKGLCDQMNFRLEADRIDSREKLELLTDLGCHVLQGNFLTRPIPLDQFWDYKRKLDNRRS
;
A
#
# COMPACT_ATOMS: atom_id res chain seq x y z
N MET A 1 -31.85 12.14 -0.30
CA MET A 1 -31.93 11.21 0.84
C MET A 1 -30.93 10.10 0.59
N VAL A 2 -29.80 10.08 1.29
CA VAL A 2 -28.80 9.01 1.14
C VAL A 2 -29.04 8.03 2.28
N TYR A 3 -29.57 6.86 1.95
CA TYR A 3 -29.65 5.74 2.89
C TYR A 3 -28.31 5.01 2.87
N ARG A 4 -27.76 4.72 4.05
CA ARG A 4 -26.54 3.91 4.22
C ARG A 4 -26.94 2.61 4.90
N TRP A 5 -26.82 1.50 4.17
CA TRP A 5 -26.91 0.17 4.76
C TRP A 5 -25.47 -0.28 5.02
N GLN A 6 -25.07 -0.40 6.29
CA GLN A 6 -23.88 -1.19 6.66
C GLN A 6 -24.36 -2.63 6.76
N THR A 7 -23.81 -3.51 5.94
CA THR A 7 -24.23 -4.92 5.93
C THR A 7 -23.65 -5.64 7.15
N SER A 8 -24.32 -6.69 7.63
CA SER A 8 -23.77 -7.55 8.70
C SER A 8 -22.39 -8.12 8.36
N GLN A 9 -22.09 -8.23 7.07
CA GLN A 9 -20.83 -8.74 6.54
C GLN A 9 -19.67 -7.76 6.78
N ASP A 10 -19.90 -6.44 6.68
CA ASP A 10 -18.88 -5.41 6.94
C ASP A 10 -18.45 -5.41 8.42
N GLN A 11 -19.40 -5.61 9.34
CA GLN A 11 -19.12 -5.70 10.77
C GLN A 11 -18.25 -6.91 11.13
N GLN A 12 -18.49 -8.05 10.49
CA GLN A 12 -17.67 -9.26 10.70
C GLN A 12 -16.23 -9.07 10.22
N VAL A 13 -16.04 -8.39 9.07
CA VAL A 13 -14.70 -8.10 8.55
C VAL A 13 -13.95 -7.15 9.50
N TYR A 14 -14.58 -6.09 9.97
CA TYR A 14 -13.92 -5.14 10.88
C TYR A 14 -13.56 -5.81 12.22
N GLN A 15 -14.44 -6.66 12.73
CA GLN A 15 -14.17 -7.43 13.94
C GLN A 15 -12.96 -8.37 13.75
N ALA A 16 -12.90 -9.10 12.64
CA ALA A 16 -11.76 -9.98 12.35
C ALA A 16 -10.45 -9.19 12.19
N LEU A 17 -10.47 -8.03 11.53
CA LEU A 17 -9.28 -7.18 11.40
C LEU A 17 -8.81 -6.64 12.75
N ARG A 18 -9.75 -6.25 13.64
CA ARG A 18 -9.42 -5.83 15.01
C ARG A 18 -8.83 -6.96 15.83
N GLU A 19 -9.35 -8.17 15.71
CA GLU A 19 -8.82 -9.35 16.42
C GLU A 19 -7.40 -9.70 15.94
N LEU A 20 -7.14 -9.61 14.62
CA LEU A 20 -5.80 -9.78 14.07
C LEU A 20 -4.84 -8.70 14.59
N ALA A 21 -5.26 -7.43 14.57
CA ALA A 21 -4.45 -6.33 15.10
C ALA A 21 -4.16 -6.52 16.60
N ALA A 22 -5.18 -6.87 17.39
CA ALA A 22 -5.05 -7.14 18.83
C ALA A 22 -4.15 -8.35 19.14
N ALA A 23 -4.08 -9.32 18.23
CA ALA A 23 -3.15 -10.45 18.30
C ALA A 23 -1.71 -10.09 17.87
N GLY A 24 -1.45 -8.84 17.50
CA GLY A 24 -0.13 -8.33 17.12
C GLY A 24 0.20 -8.49 15.63
N PHE A 25 -0.78 -8.87 14.80
CA PHE A 25 -0.59 -8.86 13.35
C PHE A 25 -0.65 -7.44 12.82
N ARG A 26 0.17 -7.18 11.81
CA ARG A 26 0.14 -5.93 11.06
C ARG A 26 -0.83 -6.05 9.90
N VAL A 27 -1.71 -5.07 9.76
CA VAL A 27 -2.73 -5.05 8.72
C VAL A 27 -2.35 -4.00 7.67
N ALA A 28 -2.29 -4.42 6.41
CA ALA A 28 -2.10 -3.52 5.28
C ALA A 28 -3.30 -3.61 4.32
N LEU A 29 -3.76 -2.46 3.84
CA LEU A 29 -4.87 -2.39 2.88
C LEU A 29 -4.32 -2.33 1.45
N LYS A 30 -4.66 -3.33 0.63
CA LYS A 30 -4.12 -3.44 -0.74
C LYS A 30 -5.01 -2.78 -1.78
N ASP A 31 -4.43 -2.38 -2.91
CA ASP A 31 -5.15 -1.90 -4.10
C ASP A 31 -6.02 -0.65 -3.82
N VAL A 32 -5.55 0.22 -2.91
CA VAL A 32 -6.20 1.50 -2.62
C VAL A 32 -6.15 2.39 -3.86
N GLY A 33 -7.31 2.84 -4.32
CA GLY A 33 -7.47 3.64 -5.54
C GLY A 33 -8.13 2.91 -6.71
N ASP A 34 -8.18 1.57 -6.67
CA ASP A 34 -8.97 0.74 -7.61
C ASP A 34 -10.10 -0.02 -6.89
N SER A 35 -9.97 -0.23 -5.57
CA SER A 35 -11.00 -0.81 -4.71
C SER A 35 -11.80 0.25 -3.94
N ASN A 36 -13.09 -0.03 -3.72
CA ASN A 36 -13.98 0.82 -2.93
C ASN A 36 -13.84 0.50 -1.44
N TYR A 37 -12.97 1.23 -0.75
CA TYR A 37 -12.89 1.21 0.70
C TYR A 37 -13.70 2.38 1.30
N PRO A 38 -14.63 2.13 2.24
CA PRO A 38 -15.26 3.22 2.96
C PRO A 38 -14.21 3.95 3.79
N LEU A 39 -14.24 5.29 3.81
CA LEU A 39 -13.30 6.10 4.60
C LEU A 39 -13.33 5.76 6.10
N GLU A 40 -14.47 5.27 6.59
CA GLU A 40 -14.68 4.82 7.96
C GLU A 40 -13.79 3.63 8.34
N LEU A 41 -13.37 2.79 7.38
CA LEU A 41 -12.42 1.70 7.65
C LEU A 41 -11.08 2.23 8.16
N PHE A 42 -10.62 3.40 7.68
CA PHE A 42 -9.35 4.00 8.08
C PHE A 42 -9.37 4.52 9.52
N SER A 43 -10.55 4.81 10.09
CA SER A 43 -10.71 5.22 11.48
C SER A 43 -11.06 4.06 12.42
N GLU A 44 -11.69 3.00 11.92
CA GLU A 44 -12.17 1.88 12.73
C GLU A 44 -11.16 0.74 12.88
N VAL A 45 -10.15 0.66 12.01
CA VAL A 45 -9.14 -0.41 12.00
C VAL A 45 -7.75 0.20 12.12
N GLU A 46 -6.93 -0.38 12.99
CA GLU A 46 -5.52 0.00 13.12
C GLU A 46 -4.73 -0.57 11.93
N LEU A 47 -4.54 0.25 10.90
CA LEU A 47 -3.75 -0.09 9.73
C LEU A 47 -2.28 0.26 9.97
N GLU A 48 -1.38 -0.61 9.52
CA GLU A 48 0.05 -0.30 9.48
C GLU A 48 0.45 0.36 8.15
N ALA A 49 -0.23 -0.03 7.06
CA ALA A 49 0.10 0.41 5.73
C ALA A 49 -1.10 0.43 4.78
N ILE A 50 -0.96 1.20 3.70
CA ILE A 50 -1.78 1.08 2.51
C ILE A 50 -0.88 0.84 1.31
N VAL A 51 -1.28 -0.06 0.43
CA VAL A 51 -0.61 -0.33 -0.84
C VAL A 51 -1.45 0.27 -1.95
N VAL A 52 -0.87 1.24 -2.66
CA VAL A 52 -1.57 1.91 -3.75
C VAL A 52 -1.77 0.98 -4.94
N ALA A 53 -2.93 1.07 -5.58
CA ALA A 53 -3.20 0.31 -6.80
C ALA A 53 -2.29 0.76 -7.95
N GLU A 54 -1.70 -0.20 -8.66
CA GLU A 54 -0.82 0.06 -9.80
C GLU A 54 -1.46 0.98 -10.84
N LYS A 55 -2.76 0.79 -11.13
CA LYS A 55 -3.49 1.61 -12.09
C LYS A 55 -3.47 3.10 -11.73
N LEU A 56 -3.59 3.43 -10.44
CA LEU A 56 -3.52 4.82 -9.99
C LEU A 56 -2.11 5.40 -10.19
N VAL A 57 -1.07 4.59 -9.99
CA VAL A 57 0.32 4.98 -10.26
C VAL A 57 0.54 5.24 -11.74
N VAL A 58 0.10 4.32 -12.60
CA VAL A 58 0.18 4.44 -14.07
C VAL A 58 -0.53 5.70 -14.54
N ASP A 59 -1.79 5.90 -14.12
CA ASP A 59 -2.55 7.08 -14.50
C ASP A 59 -1.87 8.38 -14.03
N ALA A 60 -1.20 8.38 -12.88
CA ALA A 60 -0.54 9.56 -12.31
C ALA A 60 0.77 9.97 -12.99
N LEU A 61 1.34 9.12 -13.86
CA LEU A 61 2.49 9.49 -14.68
C LEU A 61 2.14 10.68 -15.59
N ASP A 62 1.00 10.59 -16.27
CA ASP A 62 0.59 11.56 -17.29
C ASP A 62 -0.64 12.41 -16.90
N ASN A 63 -1.26 12.16 -15.74
CA ASN A 63 -2.44 12.89 -15.28
C ASN A 63 -2.21 13.61 -13.94
N GLU A 64 -2.17 14.95 -13.99
CA GLU A 64 -1.95 15.81 -12.82
C GLU A 64 -3.02 15.61 -11.73
N LYS A 65 -4.28 15.37 -12.09
CA LYS A 65 -5.35 15.12 -11.10
C LYS A 65 -5.10 13.82 -10.34
N LYS A 66 -4.62 12.78 -11.03
CA LYS A 66 -4.28 11.48 -10.43
C LYS A 66 -3.03 11.59 -9.55
N ARG A 67 -2.05 12.38 -9.98
CA ARG A 67 -0.90 12.73 -9.15
C ARG A 67 -1.29 13.48 -7.87
N LYS A 68 -2.21 14.45 -7.97
CA LYS A 68 -2.78 15.13 -6.79
C LYS A 68 -3.54 14.18 -5.87
N LEU A 69 -4.24 13.18 -6.41
CA LEU A 69 -4.90 12.16 -5.61
C LEU A 69 -3.89 11.30 -4.83
N LEU A 70 -2.79 10.89 -5.47
CA LEU A 70 -1.69 10.18 -4.77
C LEU A 70 -1.09 11.03 -3.65
N LEU A 71 -0.85 12.32 -3.89
CA LEU A 71 -0.37 13.24 -2.86
C LEU A 71 -1.36 13.39 -1.69
N GLY A 72 -2.66 13.42 -1.98
CA GLY A 72 -3.70 13.40 -0.96
C GLY A 72 -3.68 12.12 -0.12
N LEU A 73 -3.51 10.96 -0.76
CA LEU A 73 -3.35 9.68 -0.06
C LEU A 73 -2.09 9.66 0.82
N LYS A 74 -0.97 10.19 0.32
CA LYS A 74 0.26 10.35 1.13
C LYS A 74 0.00 11.23 2.35
N GLY A 75 -0.67 12.36 2.18
CA GLY A 75 -1.03 13.24 3.29
C GLY A 75 -1.93 12.54 4.32
N LEU A 76 -2.91 11.75 3.88
CA LEU A 76 -3.73 10.94 4.77
C LEU A 76 -2.88 9.92 5.55
N CYS A 77 -1.99 9.20 4.87
CA CYS A 77 -1.06 8.27 5.52
C CYS A 77 -0.22 8.95 6.60
N ASP A 78 0.32 10.13 6.31
CA ASP A 78 1.16 10.88 7.26
C ASP A 78 0.38 11.30 8.51
N GLN A 79 -0.87 11.76 8.35
CA GLN A 79 -1.71 12.17 9.48
C GLN A 79 -2.16 10.97 10.33
N MET A 80 -2.38 9.82 9.69
CA MET A 80 -2.86 8.60 10.35
C MET A 80 -1.71 7.70 10.84
N ASN A 81 -0.45 8.07 10.59
CA ASN A 81 0.75 7.25 10.83
C ASN A 81 0.75 5.90 10.09
N PHE A 82 0.20 5.85 8.88
CA PHE A 82 0.27 4.68 8.01
C PHE A 82 1.48 4.78 7.09
N ARG A 83 2.09 3.64 6.76
CA ARG A 83 3.00 3.61 5.61
C ARG A 83 2.21 3.66 4.31
N LEU A 84 2.62 4.54 3.41
CA LEU A 84 2.26 4.42 2.00
C LEU A 84 3.27 3.50 1.29
N GLU A 85 2.77 2.45 0.66
CA GLU A 85 3.54 1.44 -0.05
C GLU A 85 3.03 1.28 -1.50
N ALA A 86 3.85 0.70 -2.38
CA ALA A 86 3.47 0.40 -3.76
C ALA A 86 4.07 -0.92 -4.24
N ASP A 87 3.26 -1.71 -4.96
CA ASP A 87 3.71 -2.94 -5.62
C ASP A 87 3.75 -2.80 -7.16
N ARG A 88 4.25 -3.84 -7.84
CA ARG A 88 4.31 -3.93 -9.31
C ARG A 88 5.07 -2.79 -10.01
N ILE A 89 6.16 -2.33 -9.40
CA ILE A 89 7.09 -1.40 -10.05
C ILE A 89 7.90 -2.13 -11.12
N ASP A 90 7.61 -1.85 -12.39
CA ASP A 90 8.24 -2.45 -13.57
C ASP A 90 8.96 -1.44 -14.48
N SER A 91 8.90 -0.15 -14.15
CA SER A 91 9.51 0.94 -14.91
C SER A 91 10.24 1.94 -14.02
N ARG A 92 11.19 2.68 -14.60
CA ARG A 92 11.95 3.73 -13.91
C ARG A 92 11.05 4.90 -13.53
N GLU A 93 10.12 5.26 -14.39
CA GLU A 93 9.19 6.37 -14.22
C GLU A 93 8.25 6.13 -13.02
N LYS A 94 7.74 4.89 -12.87
CA LYS A 94 6.97 4.50 -11.68
C LYS A 94 7.83 4.61 -10.41
N LEU A 95 9.08 4.14 -10.45
CA LEU A 95 9.99 4.20 -9.31
C LEU A 95 10.28 5.64 -8.89
N GLU A 96 10.62 6.51 -9.85
CA GLU A 96 10.94 7.92 -9.62
C GLU A 96 9.72 8.66 -9.05
N LEU A 97 8.53 8.50 -9.67
CA LEU A 97 7.29 9.10 -9.17
C LEU A 97 7.01 8.75 -7.70
N LEU A 98 7.10 7.47 -7.35
CA LEU A 98 6.75 7.00 -6.00
C LEU A 98 7.86 7.31 -4.98
N THR A 99 9.11 7.38 -5.42
CA THR A 99 10.23 7.83 -4.59
C THR A 99 10.05 9.30 -4.23
N ASP A 100 9.77 10.15 -5.23
CA ASP A 100 9.52 11.59 -5.04
C ASP A 100 8.30 11.86 -4.14
N LEU A 101 7.29 11.00 -4.23
CA LEU A 101 6.10 11.06 -3.38
C LEU A 101 6.37 10.62 -1.93
N GLY A 102 7.52 10.01 -1.66
CA GLY A 102 7.90 9.52 -0.34
C GLY A 102 7.22 8.21 0.05
N CYS A 103 6.96 7.31 -0.90
CA CYS A 103 6.54 5.95 -0.58
C CYS A 103 7.61 5.22 0.25
N HIS A 104 7.18 4.53 1.29
CA HIS A 104 8.06 3.91 2.29
C HIS A 104 8.61 2.56 1.81
N VAL A 105 7.78 1.80 1.09
CA VAL A 105 8.13 0.48 0.56
C VAL A 105 7.72 0.42 -0.90
N LEU A 106 8.65 -0.04 -1.75
CA LEU A 106 8.46 -0.21 -3.18
C LEU A 106 8.84 -1.65 -3.54
N GLN A 107 7.95 -2.34 -4.26
CA GLN A 107 8.18 -3.70 -4.72
C GLN A 107 7.86 -3.82 -6.21
N GLY A 108 8.71 -4.51 -6.96
CA GLY A 108 8.37 -4.88 -8.34
C GLY A 108 9.55 -5.41 -9.15
N ASN A 109 9.23 -5.90 -10.34
CA ASN A 109 10.18 -6.55 -11.25
C ASN A 109 11.32 -5.64 -11.71
N PHE A 110 11.14 -4.31 -11.67
CA PHE A 110 12.20 -3.33 -11.92
C PHE A 110 13.30 -3.39 -10.86
N LEU A 111 12.94 -3.66 -9.60
CA LEU A 111 13.86 -3.78 -8.47
C LEU A 111 14.43 -5.19 -8.38
N THR A 112 13.54 -6.19 -8.36
CA THR A 112 13.89 -7.60 -8.27
C THR A 112 12.68 -8.46 -8.62
N ARG A 113 12.89 -9.46 -9.47
CA ARG A 113 11.88 -10.49 -9.74
C ARG A 113 11.67 -11.36 -8.49
N PRO A 114 10.50 -11.99 -8.31
CA PRO A 114 10.29 -12.96 -7.23
C PRO A 114 11.44 -13.98 -7.18
N ILE A 115 12.07 -14.11 -6.01
CA ILE A 115 13.23 -14.97 -5.83
C ILE A 115 12.73 -16.32 -5.28
N PRO A 116 13.07 -17.44 -5.94
CA PRO A 116 12.81 -18.77 -5.41
C PRO A 116 13.40 -18.96 -4.00
N LEU A 117 12.72 -19.71 -3.14
CA LEU A 117 13.12 -19.87 -1.73
C LEU A 117 14.54 -20.43 -1.56
N ASP A 118 14.95 -21.35 -2.42
CA ASP A 118 16.30 -21.93 -2.46
C ASP A 118 17.39 -20.90 -2.80
N GLN A 119 17.04 -19.79 -3.44
CA GLN A 119 17.94 -18.70 -3.82
C GLN A 119 17.84 -17.49 -2.88
N PHE A 120 16.80 -17.42 -2.05
CA PHE A 120 16.48 -16.25 -1.22
C PHE A 120 17.61 -15.89 -0.24
N TRP A 121 18.17 -16.88 0.46
CA TRP A 121 19.21 -16.64 1.47
C TRP A 121 20.51 -16.14 0.84
N ASP A 122 20.86 -16.67 -0.32
CA ASP A 122 22.04 -16.23 -1.08
C ASP A 122 21.87 -14.79 -1.57
N TYR A 123 20.69 -14.46 -2.10
CA TYR A 123 20.36 -13.09 -2.48
C TYR A 123 20.43 -12.14 -1.29
N LYS A 124 19.83 -12.51 -0.15
CA LYS A 124 19.81 -11.68 1.07
C LYS A 124 21.23 -11.33 1.53
N ARG A 125 22.13 -12.31 1.66
CA ARG A 125 23.54 -12.05 2.02
C ARG A 125 24.23 -11.10 1.05
N LYS A 126 24.01 -11.27 -0.27
CA LYS A 126 24.57 -10.38 -1.28
C LYS A 126 24.04 -8.96 -1.14
N LEU A 127 22.77 -8.79 -0.76
CA LEU A 127 22.16 -7.48 -0.53
C LEU A 127 22.74 -6.79 0.71
N ASP A 128 22.88 -7.53 1.82
CA ASP A 128 23.42 -7.01 3.08
C ASP A 128 24.87 -6.49 2.90
N ASN A 129 25.69 -7.22 2.14
CA ASN A 129 27.08 -6.85 1.84
C ASN A 129 27.22 -5.61 0.92
N ARG A 130 26.16 -5.18 0.23
CA ARG A 130 26.18 -3.97 -0.63
C ARG A 130 25.82 -2.69 0.13
N ARG A 131 25.27 -2.82 1.34
CA ARG A 131 24.81 -1.70 2.18
C ARG A 131 25.80 -1.32 3.29
N SER A 132 26.90 -2.06 3.44
CA SER A 132 28.05 -1.72 4.29
C SER A 132 29.15 -1.08 3.45
#